data_AF-A0A392NSY8-F1
#
_entry.id   AF-A0A392NSY8-F1
#
_cell.length_a   1.000
_cell.length_b   1.000
_cell.length_c   1.000
_cell.angle_alpha   90.00
_cell.angle_beta   90.00
_cell.angle_gamma   90.00
#
_symmetry.space_group_name_H-M   'P 1'
#
loop_
_entity.id
_entity.type
_entity.pdbx_description
1 polymer ?
#
loop_
_entity_poly.entity_id
_entity_poly.type
_entity_poly.pdbx_seq_one_letter_code
_entity_poly.pdbx_strand_id
1 'polypeptide(L)'
;MEPLVAKPHSPDNRALARECNNVKIDRVYIGSCTGGKTEDFMAAAKVFLAGGKTVKVPTFLVPATQKVWMDIYTLEVPGSGGKTCSKIFEEAGCDP
;
A
#
# COMPACT_ATOMS: atom_id res chain seq x y z
N MET A 1 12.07 12.97 -8.30
CA MET A 1 11.72 13.25 -6.89
C MET A 1 11.93 11.98 -6.09
N GLU A 2 12.44 12.07 -4.86
CA GLU A 2 12.70 10.91 -3.99
C GLU A 2 11.53 10.69 -2.99
N PRO A 3 11.27 9.45 -2.54
CA PRO A 3 10.23 9.18 -1.54
C PRO A 3 10.52 9.84 -0.18
N LEU A 4 9.48 10.42 0.42
CA LEU A 4 9.53 11.12 1.71
C LEU A 4 8.63 10.45 2.75
N VAL A 5 8.98 10.62 4.02
CA VAL A 5 8.21 10.16 5.18
C VAL A 5 8.05 11.31 6.17
N ALA A 6 6.84 11.50 6.70
CA ALA A 6 6.61 12.37 7.86
C ALA A 6 6.87 11.58 9.14
N LYS A 7 7.85 12.00 9.94
CA LYS A 7 8.21 11.37 11.21
C LYS A 7 7.30 11.86 12.33
N PRO A 8 7.11 11.08 13.40
CA PRO A 8 6.40 11.54 14.59
C PRO A 8 7.00 12.82 15.18
N HIS A 9 6.22 13.71 15.81
CA HIS A 9 4.76 13.72 15.92
C HIS A 9 4.11 14.83 15.08
N SER A 10 4.79 15.33 14.05
CA SER A 10 4.32 16.43 13.20
C SER A 10 4.41 16.07 11.72
N PRO A 11 3.37 16.35 10.91
CA PRO A 11 3.42 16.16 9.45
C PRO A 11 4.58 16.90 8.77
N ASP A 12 5.00 18.04 9.33
CA ASP A 12 6.10 18.85 8.78
C ASP A 12 7.49 18.28 9.08
N ASN A 13 7.59 17.30 9.99
CA ASN A 13 8.85 16.63 10.33
C ASN A 13 9.23 15.61 9.24
N ARG A 14 9.56 16.10 8.05
CA ARG A 14 9.89 15.30 6.89
C ARG A 14 11.31 14.73 6.93
N ALA A 15 11.47 13.51 6.43
CA ALA A 15 12.76 12.88 6.14
C ALA A 15 12.69 12.09 4.83
N LEU A 16 13.82 11.79 4.22
CA LEU A 16 13.84 10.86 3.10
C LEU A 16 13.53 9.45 3.61
N ALA A 17 12.76 8.67 2.85
CA ALA A 17 12.41 7.30 3.26
C ALA A 17 13.66 6.44 3.54
N ARG A 18 14.73 6.63 2.74
CA ARG A 18 16.01 5.93 2.91
C ARG A 18 16.75 6.24 4.22
N GLU A 19 16.42 7.33 4.89
CA GLU A 19 17.04 7.71 6.18
C GLU A 19 16.35 7.01 7.36
N CYS A 20 15.19 6.40 7.12
CA CYS A 20 14.35 5.76 8.14
C CYS A 20 14.51 4.23 8.20
N ASN A 21 15.58 3.66 7.62
CA ASN A 21 15.77 2.21 7.52
C ASN A 21 15.91 1.48 8.87
N ASN A 22 16.23 2.19 9.95
CA ASN A 22 16.36 1.65 11.31
C ASN A 22 15.05 1.69 12.11
N VAL A 23 13.98 2.25 11.56
CA VAL A 23 12.68 2.35 12.24
C VAL A 23 11.97 1.00 12.14
N LYS A 24 11.72 0.38 13.30
CA LYS A 24 10.88 -0.82 13.37
C LYS A 24 9.41 -0.41 13.18
N ILE A 25 8.72 -1.19 12.38
CA ILE A 25 7.29 -1.03 12.10
C ILE A 25 6.58 -2.23 12.71
N ASP A 26 5.50 -1.99 13.44
CA ASP A 26 4.69 -3.05 14.03
C ASP A 26 3.40 -3.30 13.24
N ARG A 27 2.93 -2.32 12.46
CA ARG A 27 1.71 -2.38 11.62
C ARG A 27 1.79 -1.41 10.45
N VAL A 28 1.08 -1.71 9.38
CA VAL A 28 0.93 -0.84 8.20
C VAL A 28 -0.54 -0.66 7.84
N TYR A 29 -0.91 0.54 7.40
CA TYR A 29 -2.21 0.83 6.80
C TYR A 29 -1.99 1.37 5.40
N ILE A 30 -2.61 0.75 4.40
CA ILE A 30 -2.57 1.21 3.01
C ILE A 30 -3.95 1.75 2.68
N GLY A 31 -4.04 3.07 2.55
CA GLY A 31 -5.30 3.76 2.35
C GLY A 31 -5.67 4.68 3.51
N SER A 32 -6.26 5.82 3.16
CA SER A 32 -6.79 6.82 4.08
C SER A 32 -7.71 7.77 3.31
N CYS A 33 -8.21 8.82 3.97
CA CYS A 33 -8.91 9.91 3.27
C CYS A 33 -8.05 10.60 2.20
N THR A 34 -6.72 10.56 2.31
CA THR A 34 -5.79 11.20 1.37
C THR A 34 -5.15 10.24 0.37
N GLY A 35 -5.20 8.92 0.60
CA GLY A 35 -4.50 7.92 -0.22
C GLY A 35 -5.23 6.59 -0.37
N GLY A 36 -6.56 6.60 -0.31
CA GLY A 36 -7.42 5.42 -0.41
C GLY A 36 -8.24 5.34 -1.70
N LYS A 37 -7.75 5.89 -2.82
CA LYS A 37 -8.40 5.79 -4.14
C LYS A 37 -7.94 4.53 -4.87
N THR A 38 -8.68 4.13 -5.90
CA THR A 38 -8.38 2.94 -6.71
C THR A 38 -6.96 2.99 -7.27
N GLU A 39 -6.50 4.15 -7.75
CA GLU A 39 -5.16 4.32 -8.31
C GLU A 39 -4.05 4.13 -7.25
N ASP A 40 -4.31 4.49 -6.00
CA ASP A 40 -3.36 4.32 -4.88
C ASP A 40 -3.14 2.83 -4.61
N PHE A 41 -4.22 2.03 -4.57
CA PHE A 41 -4.13 0.58 -4.41
C PHE A 41 -3.49 -0.09 -5.63
N MET A 42 -3.79 0.37 -6.84
CA MET A 42 -3.15 -0.14 -8.07
C MET A 42 -1.64 0.12 -8.05
N ALA A 43 -1.20 1.29 -7.58
CA ALA A 43 0.21 1.61 -7.41
C ALA A 43 0.87 0.72 -6.34
N ALA A 44 0.22 0.54 -5.18
CA ALA A 44 0.72 -0.34 -4.13
C ALA A 44 0.83 -1.80 -4.60
N ALA A 45 -0.16 -2.32 -5.33
CA ALA A 45 -0.14 -3.67 -5.89
C ALA A 45 1.04 -3.88 -6.85
N LYS A 46 1.37 -2.89 -7.67
CA LYS A 46 2.56 -2.93 -8.55
C LYS A 46 3.87 -3.00 -7.75
N VAL A 47 3.95 -2.33 -6.60
CA VAL A 47 5.11 -2.42 -5.71
C VAL A 47 5.26 -3.84 -5.14
N PHE A 48 4.17 -4.48 -4.73
CA PHE A 48 4.20 -5.88 -4.28
C PHE A 48 4.63 -6.84 -5.40
N LEU A 49 4.07 -6.68 -6.61
CA LEU A 49 4.45 -7.49 -7.78
C LEU A 49 5.94 -7.35 -8.12
N ALA A 50 6.47 -6.13 -8.16
CA ALA A 50 7.87 -5.87 -8.47
C ALA A 50 8.80 -6.38 -7.35
N GLY A 51 8.34 -6.33 -6.10
CA GLY A 51 9.12 -6.77 -4.94
C GLY A 51 9.17 -8.28 -4.78
N GLY A 52 8.11 -9.01 -5.17
CA GLY A 52 7.98 -10.45 -4.97
C GLY A 52 8.05 -10.87 -3.50
N LYS A 53 7.76 -9.95 -2.57
CA LYS A 53 7.91 -10.12 -1.11
C LYS A 53 6.56 -10.07 -0.42
N THR A 54 6.45 -10.82 0.66
CA THR A 54 5.31 -10.78 1.58
C THR A 54 5.53 -9.75 2.68
N VAL A 55 4.43 -9.30 3.28
CA VAL A 55 4.47 -8.42 4.44
C VAL A 55 5.06 -9.14 5.66
N LYS A 56 5.74 -8.39 6.53
CA LYS A 56 6.32 -8.92 7.78
C LYS A 56 5.49 -8.61 9.01
N VAL A 57 4.53 -7.71 8.87
CA VAL A 57 3.67 -7.20 9.94
C VAL A 57 2.25 -7.05 9.43
N PRO A 58 1.23 -7.07 10.32
CA PRO A 58 -0.15 -6.85 9.93
C PRO A 58 -0.28 -5.59 9.09
N THR A 59 -0.85 -5.76 7.90
CA THR A 59 -0.93 -4.73 6.87
C THR A 59 -2.36 -4.66 6.38
N PHE A 60 -3.05 -3.58 6.71
CA PHE A 60 -4.49 -3.45 6.49
C PHE A 60 -4.80 -2.57 5.29
N LEU A 61 -5.76 -2.97 4.48
CA LEU A 61 -6.29 -2.17 3.38
C LEU A 61 -7.43 -1.26 3.88
N VAL A 62 -7.38 0.03 3.59
CA VAL A 62 -8.37 1.02 4.06
C VAL A 62 -8.88 1.87 2.90
N PRO A 63 -9.79 1.34 2.06
CA PRO A 63 -10.31 2.08 0.92
C PRO A 63 -11.21 3.23 1.35
N ALA A 64 -11.16 4.33 0.60
CA ALA A 64 -11.88 5.55 0.94
C ALA A 64 -13.40 5.43 0.77
N THR A 65 -13.87 4.52 -0.09
CA THR A 65 -15.30 4.32 -0.39
C THR A 65 -15.61 2.86 -0.71
N GLN A 66 -16.89 2.49 -0.64
CA GLN A 66 -17.39 1.18 -1.08
C GLN A 66 -17.11 0.92 -2.57
N LYS A 67 -17.10 1.96 -3.41
CA LYS A 67 -16.73 1.82 -4.82
C LYS A 67 -15.26 1.39 -4.94
N VAL A 68 -14.36 2.06 -4.23
CA VAL A 68 -12.92 1.71 -4.27
C VAL A 68 -12.69 0.30 -3.71
N TRP A 69 -13.41 -0.07 -2.64
CA TRP A 69 -13.41 -1.45 -2.15
C TRP A 69 -13.75 -2.42 -3.28
N MET A 70 -14.85 -2.21 -4.01
CA MET A 70 -15.24 -3.08 -5.12
C MET A 70 -14.21 -3.09 -6.26
N ASP A 71 -13.62 -1.94 -6.59
CA ASP A 71 -12.60 -1.84 -7.64
C ASP A 71 -11.38 -2.73 -7.30
N ILE A 72 -10.98 -2.83 -6.02
CA ILE A 72 -9.86 -3.68 -5.57
C ILE A 72 -10.09 -5.16 -5.89
N TYR A 73 -11.35 -5.61 -5.87
CA TYR A 73 -11.72 -7.00 -6.17
C TYR A 73 -12.03 -7.28 -7.64
N THR A 74 -12.34 -6.25 -8.42
CA THR A 74 -12.87 -6.41 -9.78
C THR A 74 -11.93 -5.93 -10.88
N LEU A 75 -11.08 -4.95 -10.61
CA LEU A 75 -10.17 -4.40 -11.62
C LEU A 75 -8.84 -5.15 -11.63
N GLU A 76 -8.40 -5.52 -12.83
CA GLU A 76 -7.09 -6.12 -13.06
C GLU A 76 -5.98 -5.07 -13.03
N VAL A 77 -4.88 -5.39 -12.35
CA VAL A 77 -3.69 -4.54 -12.33
C VAL A 77 -2.93 -4.71 -13.66
N PRO A 78 -2.67 -3.64 -14.43
CA PRO A 78 -1.96 -3.75 -15.70
C PRO A 78 -0.57 -4.40 -15.53
N GLY A 79 -0.27 -5.39 -16.37
CA GLY A 79 1.00 -6.12 -16.33
C GLY A 79 1.10 -7.21 -15.25
N SER A 80 0.00 -7.50 -14.52
CA SER A 80 -0.02 -8.52 -13.48
C SER A 80 -0.33 -9.94 -13.96
N GLY A 81 -0.62 -10.12 -15.26
CA GLY A 81 -1.11 -11.38 -15.82
C GLY A 81 -2.56 -11.68 -15.43
N GLY A 82 -3.41 -10.66 -15.34
CA GLY A 82 -4.84 -10.79 -15.05
C GLY A 82 -5.19 -10.86 -13.56
N LYS A 83 -4.27 -10.46 -12.66
CA LYS A 83 -4.55 -10.42 -11.23
C LYS A 83 -5.19 -9.10 -10.83
N THR A 84 -6.16 -9.17 -9.93
CA THR A 84 -6.76 -8.00 -9.28
C THR A 84 -5.88 -7.52 -8.11
N CYS A 85 -6.14 -6.31 -7.62
CA CYS A 85 -5.44 -5.78 -6.44
C CYS A 85 -5.60 -6.71 -5.23
N SER A 86 -6.83 -7.16 -4.93
CA SER A 86 -7.13 -8.11 -3.85
C SER A 86 -6.25 -9.36 -3.91
N LYS A 87 -6.22 -10.03 -5.07
CA LYS A 87 -5.39 -11.24 -5.24
C LYS A 87 -3.91 -10.99 -4.98
N ILE A 88 -3.38 -9.85 -5.43
CA ILE A 88 -1.98 -9.48 -5.19
C ILE A 88 -1.72 -9.23 -3.70
N PHE A 89 -2.63 -8.52 -3.03
CA PHE A 89 -2.49 -8.24 -1.59
C PHE A 89 -2.66 -9.49 -0.73
N GLU A 90 -3.59 -10.38 -1.07
CA GLU A 90 -3.76 -11.69 -0.42
C GLU A 90 -2.50 -12.56 -0.56
N GLU A 91 -1.94 -12.65 -1.77
CA GLU A 91 -0.68 -13.37 -2.01
C GLU A 91 0.50 -12.73 -1.25
N ALA A 92 0.46 -11.41 -1.03
CA ALA A 92 1.45 -10.70 -0.22
C ALA A 92 1.23 -10.86 1.30
N GLY A 93 0.10 -11.43 1.73
CA GLY A 93 -0.26 -11.63 3.14
C GLY A 93 -0.87 -10.39 3.82
N CYS A 94 -1.43 -9.45 3.06
CA CYS A 94 -2.17 -8.31 3.61
C CYS A 94 -3.55 -8.75 4.11
N ASP A 95 -4.02 -8.05 5.14
CA ASP A 95 -5.36 -8.20 5.68
C ASP A 95 -6.33 -7.25 4.94
N PRO A 96 -7.48 -7.76 4.46
CA PRO A 96 -8.50 -6.95 3.79
C PRO A 96 -9.21 -5.99 4.73
#